data_AF-A0A969G3R9-F1
#
_entry.id   AF-A0A969G3R9-F1
#
_cell.length_a   1.000
_cell.length_b   1.000
_cell.length_c   1.000
_cell.angle_alpha   90.00
_cell.angle_beta   90.00
_cell.angle_gamma   90.00
#
_symmetry.space_group_name_H-M   'P 1'
#
loop_
_entity.id
_entity.type
_entity.pdbx_description
1 polymer ?
#
loop_
_entity_poly.entity_id
_entity_poly.type
_entity_poly.pdbx_seq_one_letter_code
_entity_poly.pdbx_strand_id
1 'polypeptide(L)'
;MLQYELQKDNVISIQYLGSEDNQIAAPLGASQQQIGFNDVVLDWDSKLRRNLMYARLGEEELYSFALRLSLAYLRKNPDVTGDFKLRTSNDSLYLDDVRLPRLQANSGGYRLPPSEALGWQILLQYQSPKIA
;
A
#
# COMPACT_ATOMS: atom_id res chain seq x y z
N MET A 1 -10.01 15.29 22.81
CA MET A 1 -10.95 14.20 22.45
C MET A 1 -10.30 13.35 21.36
N LEU A 2 -10.55 12.04 21.32
CA LEU A 2 -9.88 11.11 20.37
C LEU A 2 -9.99 11.56 18.90
N GLN A 3 -11.16 12.04 18.46
CA GLN A 3 -11.35 12.52 17.08
C GLN A 3 -10.39 13.64 16.69
N TYR A 4 -10.06 14.54 17.61
CA TYR A 4 -9.08 15.61 17.37
C TYR A 4 -7.66 15.06 17.25
N GLU A 5 -7.32 14.04 18.05
CA GLU A 5 -6.02 13.39 17.99
C GLU A 5 -5.81 12.63 16.67
N LEU A 6 -6.87 12.02 16.13
CA LEU A 6 -6.82 11.30 14.85
C LEU A 6 -6.62 12.20 13.63
N GLN A 7 -6.81 13.52 13.77
CA GLN A 7 -6.60 14.49 12.69
C GLN A 7 -5.16 15.00 12.60
N LYS A 8 -4.31 14.72 13.59
CA LYS A 8 -2.92 15.23 13.60
C LYS A 8 -2.07 14.63 12.48
N ASP A 9 -1.20 15.43 11.89
CA ASP A 9 -0.38 15.06 10.72
C ASP A 9 0.60 13.89 10.97
N ASN A 10 0.84 13.54 12.24
CA ASN A 10 1.69 12.43 12.64
C ASN A 10 0.91 11.13 12.91
N VAL A 11 -0.39 11.08 12.56
CA VAL A 11 -1.25 9.91 12.72
C VAL A 11 -1.64 9.36 11.35
N ILE A 12 -1.45 8.05 11.17
CA ILE A 12 -2.01 7.30 10.05
C ILE A 12 -2.87 6.21 10.68
N SER A 13 -4.17 6.28 10.42
CA SER A 13 -5.13 5.27 10.87
C SER A 13 -5.18 4.10 9.90
N ILE A 14 -5.56 2.94 10.42
CA ILE A 14 -5.72 1.75 9.60
C ILE A 14 -7.19 1.40 9.41
N GLN A 15 -7.48 0.79 8.26
CA GLN A 15 -8.68 0.00 8.02
C GLN A 15 -8.28 -1.39 7.53
N TYR A 16 -9.22 -2.32 7.53
CA TYR A 16 -9.03 -3.65 6.97
C TYR A 16 -10.12 -3.90 5.94
N LEU A 17 -9.72 -4.08 4.67
CA LEU A 17 -10.67 -4.30 3.57
C LEU A 17 -11.28 -5.69 3.67
N GLY A 18 -10.47 -6.69 4.03
CA GLY A 18 -10.90 -8.06 4.25
C GLY A 18 -11.70 -8.64 3.08
N SER A 19 -12.67 -9.45 3.46
CA SER A 19 -13.75 -10.00 2.64
C SER A 19 -15.07 -9.40 3.13
N GLU A 20 -16.17 -9.71 2.45
CA GLU A 20 -17.50 -9.15 2.77
C GLU A 20 -17.88 -9.31 4.27
N ASP A 21 -17.42 -10.39 4.92
CA ASP A 21 -17.83 -10.74 6.30
C ASP A 21 -16.89 -10.22 7.41
N ASN A 22 -15.72 -9.67 7.08
CA ASN A 22 -14.70 -9.34 8.10
C ASN A 22 -14.00 -7.99 7.89
N GLN A 23 -14.68 -7.05 7.25
CA GLN A 23 -14.17 -5.69 7.07
C GLN A 23 -14.10 -4.93 8.40
N ILE A 24 -13.10 -4.06 8.56
CA ILE A 24 -13.00 -3.14 9.70
C ILE A 24 -12.78 -1.73 9.16
N ALA A 25 -13.76 -0.86 9.37
CA ALA A 25 -13.67 0.53 8.96
C ALA A 25 -12.60 1.30 9.77
N ALA A 26 -12.06 2.36 9.16
CA ALA A 26 -11.18 3.28 9.86
C ALA A 26 -11.91 3.99 11.01
N PRO A 27 -11.21 4.41 12.08
CA PRO A 27 -11.83 5.14 13.17
C PRO A 27 -12.43 6.47 12.71
N LEU A 28 -13.60 6.82 13.25
CA LEU A 28 -14.29 8.06 12.94
C LEU A 28 -13.41 9.28 13.25
N GLY A 29 -13.31 10.20 12.29
CA GLY A 29 -12.57 11.46 12.42
C GLY A 29 -11.19 11.47 11.73
N ALA A 30 -10.67 10.31 11.31
CA ALA A 30 -9.50 10.26 10.45
C ALA A 30 -9.83 10.77 9.04
N SER A 31 -8.96 11.60 8.45
CA SER A 31 -9.13 12.04 7.06
C SER A 31 -8.78 10.91 6.08
N GLN A 32 -9.37 10.93 4.88
CA GLN A 32 -9.10 9.90 3.85
C GLN A 32 -7.62 9.82 3.48
N GLN A 33 -6.89 10.92 3.58
CA GLN A 33 -5.45 11.00 3.31
C GLN A 33 -4.60 10.36 4.44
N GLN A 34 -5.17 10.19 5.63
CA GLN A 34 -4.54 9.56 6.80
C GLN A 34 -5.01 8.11 7.01
N ILE A 35 -5.88 7.56 6.16
CA ILE A 35 -6.38 6.19 6.28
C ILE A 35 -5.69 5.26 5.29
N GLY A 36 -4.93 4.29 5.80
CA GLY A 36 -4.32 3.24 4.98
C GLY A 36 -4.89 1.86 5.30
N PHE A 37 -5.19 1.05 4.28
CA PHE A 37 -5.61 -0.34 4.56
C PHE A 37 -4.42 -1.22 4.98
N ASN A 38 -4.66 -2.20 5.85
CA ASN A 38 -3.63 -3.09 6.41
C ASN A 38 -3.71 -4.54 5.88
N ASP A 39 -4.32 -4.73 4.72
CA ASP A 39 -4.44 -6.02 4.05
C ASP A 39 -3.06 -6.53 3.57
N VAL A 40 -2.78 -7.78 3.93
CA VAL A 40 -1.55 -8.48 3.58
C VAL A 40 -1.89 -9.62 2.64
N VAL A 41 -1.18 -9.69 1.52
CA VAL A 41 -1.33 -10.75 0.50
C VAL A 41 -0.24 -11.80 0.69
N LEU A 42 -0.61 -12.93 1.29
CA LEU A 42 0.28 -14.08 1.47
C LEU A 42 0.23 -14.98 0.24
N ASP A 43 1.36 -15.62 -0.06
CA ASP A 43 1.40 -16.68 -1.06
C ASP A 43 0.80 -17.98 -0.48
N TRP A 44 0.56 -18.96 -1.35
CA TRP A 44 0.01 -20.27 -0.96
C TRP A 44 0.83 -20.99 0.12
N ASP A 45 2.14 -20.70 0.23
CA ASP A 45 3.02 -21.23 1.27
C ASP A 45 3.10 -20.32 2.52
N SER A 46 2.14 -19.41 2.67
CA SER A 46 2.02 -18.45 3.78
C SER A 46 3.20 -17.50 3.93
N LYS A 47 4.05 -17.35 2.90
CA LYS A 47 5.11 -16.35 2.92
C LYS A 47 4.65 -15.07 2.26
N LEU A 48 4.99 -13.95 2.89
CA LEU A 48 4.78 -12.64 2.33
C LEU A 48 5.85 -12.39 1.26
N ARG A 49 5.49 -12.27 -0.01
CA ARG A 49 6.42 -11.87 -1.09
C ARG A 49 5.92 -10.68 -1.90
N ARG A 50 4.70 -10.24 -1.60
CA ARG A 50 3.94 -9.27 -2.35
C ARG A 50 3.48 -8.18 -1.41
N ASN A 51 3.42 -6.95 -1.89
CA ASN A 51 2.78 -5.86 -1.16
C ASN A 51 1.62 -5.34 -1.99
N LEU A 52 0.41 -5.34 -1.42
CA LEU A 52 -0.74 -4.68 -2.01
C LEU A 52 -0.63 -3.18 -1.69
N MET A 53 -0.25 -2.39 -2.69
CA MET A 53 0.04 -0.96 -2.54
C MET A 53 -1.22 -0.10 -2.64
N TYR A 54 -2.13 -0.52 -3.52
CA TYR A 54 -3.34 0.22 -3.86
C TYR A 54 -4.45 -0.72 -4.30
N ALA A 55 -5.68 -0.38 -3.93
CA ALA A 55 -6.89 -1.07 -4.31
C ALA A 55 -7.94 -0.05 -4.77
N ARG A 56 -8.85 -0.49 -5.64
CA ARG A 56 -10.01 0.29 -6.07
C ARG A 56 -11.28 -0.49 -5.79
N LEU A 57 -12.16 0.07 -4.97
CA LEU A 57 -13.48 -0.49 -4.66
C LEU A 57 -14.54 0.44 -5.23
N GLY A 58 -15.12 0.09 -6.37
CA GLY A 58 -15.99 0.98 -7.13
C GLY A 58 -15.22 2.23 -7.58
N GLU A 59 -15.64 3.40 -7.12
CA GLU A 59 -14.98 4.69 -7.36
C GLU A 59 -13.93 5.04 -6.29
N GLU A 60 -13.89 4.31 -5.18
CA GLU A 60 -12.99 4.62 -4.08
C GLU A 60 -11.56 4.15 -4.35
N GLU A 61 -10.64 5.10 -4.24
CA GLU A 61 -9.20 4.88 -4.30
C GLU A 61 -8.63 4.68 -2.89
N LEU A 62 -8.09 3.49 -2.63
CA LEU A 62 -7.58 3.10 -1.33
C LEU A 62 -6.09 2.79 -1.45
N TYR A 63 -5.30 3.34 -0.53
CA TYR A 63 -3.85 3.17 -0.47
C TYR A 63 -3.46 2.41 0.79
N SER A 64 -2.45 1.56 0.72
CA SER A 64 -2.06 0.75 1.87
C SER A 64 -1.40 1.60 2.96
N PHE A 65 -1.54 1.14 4.20
CA PHE A 65 -0.84 1.71 5.34
C PHE A 65 0.68 1.77 5.11
N ALA A 66 1.25 0.69 4.58
CA ALA A 66 2.68 0.61 4.27
C ALA A 66 3.13 1.68 3.26
N LEU A 67 2.35 1.91 2.19
CA LEU A 67 2.64 2.97 1.22
C LEU A 67 2.56 4.36 1.87
N ARG A 68 1.49 4.64 2.62
CA ARG A 68 1.34 5.95 3.29
C ARG A 68 2.46 6.23 4.28
N LEU A 69 2.83 5.25 5.09
CA LEU A 69 3.94 5.36 6.04
C LEU A 69 5.25 5.62 5.32
N SER A 70 5.52 4.90 4.22
CA SER A 70 6.72 5.09 3.41
C SER A 70 6.79 6.51 2.82
N LEU A 71 5.67 7.03 2.30
CA LEU A 71 5.61 8.41 1.78
C LEU A 71 5.77 9.45 2.89
N ALA A 72 5.17 9.23 4.05
CA ALA A 72 5.35 10.11 5.21
C ALA A 72 6.82 10.15 5.68
N TYR A 73 7.50 9.01 5.65
CA TYR A 73 8.94 8.93 5.93
C TYR A 73 9.76 9.69 4.87
N LEU A 74 9.51 9.42 3.59
CA LEU A 74 10.26 10.04 2.49
C LEU A 74 10.09 11.57 2.44
N ARG A 75 8.90 12.10 2.74
CA ARG A 75 8.65 13.56 2.80
C ARG A 75 9.46 14.28 3.89
N LYS A 76 9.92 13.57 4.91
CA LYS A 76 10.78 14.12 5.97
C LYS A 76 12.27 14.03 5.62
N ASN A 77 12.63 13.33 4.55
CA ASN A 77 14.02 13.19 4.15
C ASN A 77 14.46 14.45 3.38
N PRO A 78 15.45 15.22 3.88
CA PRO A 78 15.91 16.45 3.25
C PRO A 78 16.56 16.21 1.87
N ASP A 79 17.09 15.01 1.62
CA ASP A 79 17.72 14.62 0.35
C ASP A 79 16.67 14.26 -0.71
N VAL A 80 15.39 14.21 -0.33
CA VAL A 80 14.28 13.79 -1.16
C VAL A 80 13.31 14.96 -1.27
N THR A 81 13.49 15.78 -2.30
CA THR A 81 12.66 16.96 -2.54
C THR A 81 11.40 16.58 -3.31
N GLY A 82 10.22 16.78 -2.72
CA GLY A 82 8.96 16.75 -3.49
C GLY A 82 7.72 16.39 -2.68
N ASP A 83 6.60 17.04 -3.03
CA ASP A 83 5.27 16.55 -2.71
C ASP A 83 4.93 15.39 -3.65
N PHE A 84 5.42 14.21 -3.28
CA PHE A 84 5.16 12.96 -3.98
C PHE A 84 3.71 12.80 -4.42
N LYS A 85 3.48 12.78 -5.75
CA LYS A 85 2.16 12.53 -6.33
C LYS A 85 2.02 11.09 -6.73
N LEU A 86 0.97 10.46 -6.22
CA LEU A 86 0.57 9.13 -6.65
C LEU A 86 -0.31 9.24 -7.89
N ARG A 87 0.02 8.45 -8.90
CA ARG A 87 -0.82 8.27 -10.09
C ARG A 87 -0.91 6.80 -10.43
N THR A 88 -2.11 6.31 -10.70
CA THR A 88 -2.33 4.93 -11.12
C THR A 88 -2.50 4.86 -12.64
N SER A 89 -1.99 3.79 -13.24
CA SER A 89 -2.31 3.35 -14.60
C SER A 89 -2.65 1.86 -14.58
N ASN A 90 -3.13 1.32 -15.69
CA ASN A 90 -3.48 -0.10 -15.80
C ASN A 90 -2.32 -1.05 -15.42
N ASP A 91 -1.07 -0.63 -15.65
CA ASP A 91 0.13 -1.45 -15.53
C ASP A 91 1.07 -1.03 -14.38
N SER A 92 0.86 0.13 -13.75
CA SER A 92 1.81 0.68 -12.78
C SER A 92 1.15 1.61 -11.76
N LEU A 93 1.79 1.73 -10.60
CA LEU A 93 1.64 2.86 -9.70
C LEU A 93 2.85 3.78 -9.93
N TYR A 94 2.64 5.08 -10.08
CA TYR A 94 3.70 6.07 -10.23
C TYR A 94 3.81 6.88 -8.95
N LEU A 95 5.05 7.06 -8.51
CA LEU A 95 5.45 8.01 -7.50
C LEU A 95 6.26 9.10 -8.21
N ASP A 96 5.57 10.16 -8.63
CA ASP A 96 6.07 11.11 -9.63
C ASP A 96 6.60 10.37 -10.88
N ASP A 97 7.91 10.43 -11.12
CA ASP A 97 8.58 9.78 -12.24
C ASP A 97 9.05 8.34 -11.93
N VAL A 98 8.95 7.91 -10.66
CA VAL A 98 9.32 6.55 -10.25
C VAL A 98 8.18 5.60 -10.54
N ARG A 99 8.43 4.66 -11.46
CA ARG A 99 7.48 3.61 -11.84
C ARG A 99 7.57 2.41 -10.88
N LEU A 100 6.47 2.09 -10.21
CA LEU A 100 6.27 0.86 -9.43
C LEU A 100 5.40 -0.10 -10.27
N PRO A 101 6.00 -1.08 -10.98
CA PRO A 101 5.27 -1.93 -11.92
C PRO A 101 4.29 -2.84 -11.18
N ARG A 102 3.06 -2.91 -11.68
CA ARG A 102 2.05 -3.83 -11.17
C ARG A 102 2.46 -5.28 -11.44
N LEU A 103 2.43 -6.09 -10.39
CA LEU A 103 2.59 -7.54 -10.45
C LEU A 103 1.55 -8.14 -11.39
N GLN A 104 2.03 -8.82 -12.43
CA GLN A 104 1.24 -9.70 -13.29
C GLN A 104 1.35 -11.15 -12.81
N ALA A 105 0.35 -11.97 -13.13
CA ALA A 105 0.30 -13.39 -12.79
C ALA A 105 1.48 -14.22 -13.36
N ASN A 106 2.20 -13.67 -14.33
CA ASN A 106 3.36 -14.24 -15.01
C ASN A 106 4.61 -13.36 -14.91
N SER A 107 4.79 -12.64 -13.79
CA SER A 107 5.94 -11.74 -13.59
C SER A 107 7.24 -12.54 -13.42
N GLY A 108 8.02 -12.66 -14.49
CA GLY A 108 9.28 -13.40 -14.48
C GLY A 108 9.06 -14.88 -14.15
N GLY A 109 9.85 -15.43 -13.22
CA GLY A 109 9.69 -16.80 -12.73
C GLY A 109 8.52 -16.98 -11.75
N TYR A 110 7.88 -15.90 -11.34
CA TYR A 110 6.82 -15.90 -10.33
C TYR A 110 5.47 -16.11 -11.00
N ARG A 111 4.86 -17.28 -10.77
CA ARG A 111 3.58 -17.68 -11.36
C ARG A 111 2.50 -17.76 -10.29
N LEU A 112 1.39 -17.07 -10.57
CA LEU A 112 0.20 -17.05 -9.71
C LEU A 112 -1.05 -17.37 -10.53
N PRO A 113 -2.12 -17.86 -9.88
CA PRO A 113 -3.46 -17.77 -10.44
C PRO A 113 -3.83 -16.30 -10.74
N PRO A 114 -4.53 -15.98 -11.86
CA PRO A 114 -4.94 -14.61 -12.16
C PRO A 114 -5.77 -13.95 -11.04
N SER A 115 -6.56 -14.75 -10.30
CA SER A 115 -7.32 -14.31 -9.13
C SER A 115 -6.47 -13.81 -7.96
N GLU A 116 -5.17 -14.11 -7.95
CA GLU A 116 -4.24 -13.65 -6.93
C GLU A 116 -3.46 -12.40 -7.35
N ALA A 117 -3.51 -11.99 -8.62
CA ALA A 117 -2.85 -10.79 -9.15
C ALA A 117 -3.79 -9.55 -9.22
N LEU A 118 -4.70 -9.45 -8.24
CA LEU A 118 -5.70 -8.38 -8.14
C LEU A 118 -5.15 -7.14 -7.44
N GLY A 119 -5.73 -5.97 -7.76
CA GLY A 119 -5.22 -4.69 -7.29
C GLY A 119 -3.80 -4.40 -7.78
N TRP A 120 -3.17 -3.38 -7.17
CA TRP A 120 -1.81 -3.01 -7.49
C TRP A 120 -0.87 -3.61 -6.45
N GLN A 121 -0.43 -4.82 -6.74
CA GLN A 121 0.60 -5.51 -5.98
C GLN A 121 1.98 -5.26 -6.59
N ILE A 122 3.03 -5.23 -5.77
CA ILE A 122 4.43 -5.26 -6.21
C ILE A 122 5.15 -6.42 -5.54
N LEU A 123 6.23 -6.93 -6.17
CA LEU A 123 7.12 -7.87 -5.51
C LEU A 123 7.93 -7.15 -4.44
N LEU A 124 8.02 -7.75 -3.26
CA LEU A 124 8.87 -7.26 -2.19
C LEU A 124 10.32 -7.64 -2.46
N GLN A 125 11.20 -6.65 -2.36
CA GLN A 125 12.64 -6.88 -2.31
C GLN A 125 13.08 -6.95 -0.85
N TYR A 126 13.17 -8.16 -0.30
CA TYR A 126 13.74 -8.35 1.03
C TYR A 126 15.22 -8.02 1.02
N GLN A 127 15.59 -6.98 1.77
CA GLN A 127 16.99 -6.71 2.05
C GLN A 127 17.46 -7.73 3.09
N SER A 128 18.43 -8.56 2.72
CA SER A 128 19.17 -9.35 3.71
C SER A 128 20.20 -8.43 4.37
N PRO A 129 20.49 -8.61 5.67
CA PRO A 129 21.61 -7.92 6.29
C PRO A 129 22.87 -8.18 5.46
N LYS A 130 23.61 -7.14 5.10
CA LYS A 130 24.98 -7.32 4.63
C LYS A 130 25.78 -7.77 5.84
N ILE A 131 25.93 -9.08 6.01
CA ILE A 131 26.87 -9.62 6.99
C ILE A 131 28.25 -9.39 6.38
N ALA A 132 28.98 -8.43 6.94
CA ALA A 132 30.37 -8.14 6.62
C ALA A 132 31.29 -9.10 7.37
#